data_AF-A0A7Y0P449-F1
#
_entry.id   AF-A0A7Y0P449-F1
#
_cell.length_a   1.000
_cell.length_b   1.000
_cell.length_c   1.000
_cell.angle_alpha   90.00
_cell.angle_beta   90.00
_cell.angle_gamma   90.00
#
_symmetry.space_group_name_H-M   'P 1'
#
loop_
_entity.id
_entity.type
_entity.pdbx_description
1 polymer ?
#
loop_
_entity_poly.entity_id
_entity_poly.type
_entity_poly.pdbx_seq_one_letter_code
_entity_poly.pdbx_strand_id
1 'polypeptide(L)'
;EIYTPPYLYRDARPTLSGGPRTVARGASATFTSQHAATVRKARLIRPSASTHVTDVDQRSVALDFTASGDRITVTVPKNRNLVPSGWYMLFVDDDRGTPSKAQWVKVP
;
A
#
# COMPACT_ATOMS: atom_id res chain seq x y z
N GLU A 1 -1.82 -13.84 -19.72
CA GLU A 1 -0.74 -12.88 -20.09
C GLU A 1 -0.31 -12.07 -18.88
N ILE A 2 0.81 -11.33 -18.95
CA ILE A 2 1.25 -10.41 -17.90
C ILE A 2 1.41 -9.02 -18.53
N TYR A 3 0.62 -8.06 -18.07
CA TYR A 3 0.72 -6.66 -18.50
C TYR A 3 1.65 -5.89 -17.56
N THR A 4 2.59 -5.14 -18.13
CA THR A 4 3.49 -4.23 -17.39
C THR A 4 3.03 -2.80 -17.65
N PRO A 5 2.49 -2.08 -16.66
CA PRO A 5 1.95 -0.74 -16.90
C PRO A 5 3.03 0.33 -17.17
N PRO A 6 2.66 1.49 -17.75
CA PRO A 6 3.61 2.57 -18.08
C PRO A 6 4.43 3.08 -16.90
N TYR A 7 3.89 2.99 -15.68
CA TYR A 7 4.60 3.42 -14.48
C TYR A 7 5.86 2.59 -14.19
N LEU A 8 6.04 1.40 -14.80
CA LEU A 8 7.26 0.58 -14.65
C LEU A 8 8.31 0.82 -15.73
N TYR A 9 8.01 1.64 -16.74
CA TYR A 9 8.97 2.03 -17.80
C TYR A 9 9.55 3.44 -17.53
N ARG A 10 9.76 3.75 -16.26
CA ARG A 10 10.29 5.03 -15.77
C ARG A 10 11.62 4.79 -15.04
N ASP A 11 12.12 5.82 -14.38
CA ASP A 11 13.25 5.73 -13.45
C ASP A 11 12.97 4.73 -12.31
N ALA A 12 13.97 4.55 -11.43
CA ALA A 12 13.87 3.66 -10.29
C ALA A 12 12.63 3.94 -9.43
N ARG A 13 11.98 2.86 -8.99
CA ARG A 13 10.78 2.91 -8.14
C ARG A 13 11.13 2.92 -6.66
N PRO A 14 10.26 3.47 -5.78
CA PRO A 14 10.49 3.51 -4.34
C PRO A 14 10.74 2.12 -3.73
N THR A 15 11.71 2.04 -2.84
CA THR A 15 11.93 0.88 -1.96
C THR A 15 10.96 0.92 -0.79
N LEU A 16 10.47 -0.23 -0.35
CA LEU A 16 9.64 -0.35 0.85
C LEU A 16 9.90 -1.71 1.50
N SER A 17 10.22 -1.72 2.79
CA SER A 17 10.49 -2.93 3.58
C SER A 17 9.88 -2.85 4.98
N GLY A 18 9.88 -3.98 5.69
CA GLY A 18 9.36 -4.08 7.06
C GLY A 18 8.01 -4.80 7.19
N GLY A 19 7.48 -5.38 6.10
CA GLY A 19 6.37 -6.34 6.13
C GLY A 19 6.84 -7.81 6.19
N PRO A 20 5.92 -8.77 6.39
CA PRO A 20 4.49 -8.57 6.69
C PRO A 20 4.23 -8.00 8.09
N ARG A 21 3.12 -7.28 8.29
CA ARG A 21 2.69 -6.76 9.61
C ARG A 21 1.21 -6.94 9.86
N THR A 22 0.81 -7.10 11.12
CA THR A 22 -0.59 -6.98 11.54
C THR A 22 -0.82 -5.57 12.10
N VAL A 23 -1.80 -4.85 11.58
CA VAL A 23 -2.10 -3.47 11.97
C VAL A 23 -3.60 -3.31 12.14
N ALA A 24 -4.04 -2.97 13.35
CA ALA A 24 -5.44 -2.73 13.65
C ALA A 24 -5.95 -1.45 12.98
N ARG A 25 -7.26 -1.39 12.72
CA ARG A 25 -7.93 -0.14 12.29
C ARG A 25 -7.68 0.97 13.32
N GLY A 26 -7.33 2.15 12.85
CA GLY A 26 -6.94 3.29 13.68
C GLY A 26 -5.53 3.25 14.24
N ALA A 27 -4.80 2.15 14.08
CA ALA A 27 -3.41 2.03 14.49
C ALA A 27 -2.47 2.43 13.35
N SER A 28 -1.23 2.74 13.72
CA SER A 28 -0.16 3.08 12.77
C SER A 28 0.91 2.01 12.75
N ALA A 29 1.62 1.91 11.62
CA ALA A 29 2.78 1.05 11.48
C ALA A 29 3.87 1.75 10.66
N THR A 30 5.12 1.54 11.06
CA THR A 30 6.29 2.15 10.40
C THR A 30 6.98 1.13 9.49
N PHE A 31 7.28 1.57 8.27
CA PHE A 31 8.02 0.86 7.23
C PHE A 31 9.28 1.65 6.88
N THR A 32 10.27 0.97 6.32
CA THR A 32 11.53 1.59 5.89
C THR A 32 11.54 1.80 4.39
N SER A 33 11.94 3.00 3.95
CA SER A 33 12.12 3.39 2.56
C SER A 33 13.24 4.42 2.47
N GLN A 34 14.26 4.14 1.66
CA GLN A 34 15.28 5.15 1.32
C GLN A 34 14.71 6.34 0.55
N HIS A 35 13.47 6.20 0.05
CA HIS A 35 12.77 7.18 -0.77
C HIS A 35 11.62 7.85 0.01
N ALA A 36 11.61 7.75 1.35
CA ALA A 36 10.49 8.23 2.17
C ALA A 36 10.12 9.70 1.89
N ALA A 37 11.11 10.56 1.61
CA ALA A 37 10.89 11.98 1.30
C ALA A 37 10.15 12.23 -0.03
N THR A 38 10.23 11.31 -1.00
CA THR A 38 9.56 11.46 -2.31
C THR A 38 8.17 10.84 -2.34
N VAL A 39 7.79 10.05 -1.33
CA VAL A 39 6.47 9.43 -1.26
C VAL A 39 5.37 10.48 -1.16
N ARG A 40 4.32 10.31 -1.97
CA ARG A 40 3.14 11.18 -2.01
C ARG A 40 1.84 10.43 -1.77
N LYS A 41 1.81 9.12 -1.98
CA LYS A 41 0.62 8.30 -1.74
C LYS A 41 1.00 7.02 -1.01
N ALA A 42 0.16 6.61 -0.07
CA ALA A 42 0.17 5.27 0.51
C ALA A 42 -1.20 4.63 0.27
N ARG A 43 -1.22 3.42 -0.29
CA ARG A 43 -2.44 2.71 -0.68
C ARG A 43 -2.43 1.30 -0.13
N LEU A 44 -3.52 0.94 0.53
CA LEU A 44 -3.79 -0.41 1.00
C LEU A 44 -4.78 -1.08 0.02
N ILE A 45 -4.28 -2.03 -0.76
CA ILE A 45 -5.03 -2.68 -1.84
C ILE A 45 -5.38 -4.12 -1.44
N ARG A 46 -6.68 -4.45 -1.43
CA ARG A 46 -7.14 -5.82 -1.17
C ARG A 46 -6.86 -6.69 -2.41
N PRO A 47 -6.29 -7.89 -2.27
CA PRO A 47 -6.09 -8.81 -3.39
C PRO A 47 -7.43 -9.14 -4.07
N SER A 48 -7.40 -9.21 -5.39
CA SER A 48 -8.54 -9.57 -6.23
C SER A 48 -8.96 -11.02 -6.08
N ALA A 49 -10.26 -11.27 -6.21
CA ALA A 49 -10.85 -12.58 -6.45
C ALA A 49 -11.86 -12.45 -7.59
N SER A 50 -11.40 -12.64 -8.83
CA SER A 50 -12.21 -12.37 -10.03
C SER A 50 -12.73 -13.66 -10.68
N THR A 51 -14.02 -13.67 -10.98
CA THR A 51 -14.65 -14.70 -11.82
C THR A 51 -15.88 -14.11 -12.52
N HIS A 52 -16.18 -14.55 -13.75
CA HIS A 52 -17.36 -14.10 -14.50
C HIS A 52 -17.53 -12.57 -14.51
N VAL A 53 -16.45 -11.83 -14.79
CA VAL A 53 -16.44 -10.35 -14.86
C VAL A 53 -16.75 -9.67 -13.51
N THR A 54 -16.74 -10.42 -12.41
CA THR A 54 -17.09 -9.93 -11.08
C THR A 54 -15.89 -10.07 -10.14
N ASP A 55 -15.53 -8.98 -9.45
CA ASP A 55 -14.56 -8.96 -8.36
C ASP A 55 -15.06 -7.98 -7.28
N VAL A 56 -15.53 -8.55 -6.17
CA VAL A 56 -16.07 -7.79 -5.02
C VAL A 56 -15.03 -7.59 -3.91
N ASP A 57 -13.87 -8.23 -4.03
CA ASP A 57 -12.80 -8.14 -3.05
C ASP A 57 -11.93 -6.91 -3.30
N GLN A 58 -11.49 -6.69 -4.54
CA GLN A 58 -10.53 -5.62 -4.84
C GLN A 58 -11.06 -4.25 -4.43
N ARG A 59 -10.24 -3.54 -3.65
CA ARG A 59 -10.47 -2.14 -3.26
C ARG A 59 -9.15 -1.49 -2.91
N SER A 60 -9.04 -0.18 -3.16
CA SER A 60 -7.87 0.62 -2.81
C SER A 60 -8.25 1.66 -1.76
N VAL A 61 -7.66 1.55 -0.58
CA VAL A 61 -7.90 2.46 0.55
C VAL A 61 -6.71 3.41 0.68
N ALA A 62 -6.99 4.72 0.72
CA ALA A 62 -5.99 5.73 1.04
C ALA A 62 -5.55 5.59 2.51
N LEU A 63 -4.25 5.65 2.76
CA LEU A 63 -3.72 5.75 4.12
C LEU A 63 -3.13 7.14 4.35
N ASP A 64 -3.42 7.70 5.52
CA ASP A 64 -2.64 8.82 6.03
C ASP A 64 -1.24 8.32 6.38
N PHE A 65 -0.22 9.12 6.12
CA PHE A 65 1.15 8.77 6.45
C PHE A 65 2.00 9.98 6.80
N THR A 66 3.06 9.73 7.56
CA THR A 66 4.15 10.68 7.80
C THR A 66 5.47 10.06 7.37
N ALA A 67 6.37 10.89 6.84
CA ALA A 67 7.71 10.48 6.46
C ALA A 67 8.75 11.24 7.30
N SER A 68 9.76 10.54 7.79
CA SER A 68 10.88 11.12 8.54
C SER A 68 12.14 10.27 8.33
N GLY A 69 13.21 10.89 7.84
CA GLY A 69 14.42 10.16 7.45
C GLY A 69 14.11 9.09 6.41
N ASP A 70 14.44 7.84 6.72
CA ASP A 70 14.16 6.65 5.92
C ASP A 70 12.89 5.90 6.36
N ARG A 71 12.03 6.53 7.17
CA ARG A 71 10.83 5.89 7.75
C ARG A 71 9.55 6.49 7.20
N ILE A 72 8.61 5.61 6.91
CA ILE A 72 7.23 5.94 6.52
C ILE A 72 6.30 5.31 7.55
N THR A 73 5.58 6.12 8.30
CA THR A 73 4.55 5.66 9.24
C THR A 73 3.19 5.84 8.61
N VAL A 74 2.49 4.75 8.34
CA VAL A 74 1.13 4.75 7.76
C VAL A 74 0.10 4.48 8.85
N THR A 75 -1.09 5.05 8.72
CA THR A 75 -2.22 4.87 9.64
C THR A 75 -3.39 4.21 8.93
N VAL A 76 -3.88 3.10 9.47
CA VAL A 76 -5.05 2.40 8.92
C VAL A 76 -6.32 3.16 9.33
N PRO A 77 -7.26 3.49 8.41
CA PRO A 77 -8.52 4.11 8.78
C PRO A 77 -9.32 3.32 9.82
N LYS A 78 -10.04 4.02 10.69
CA LYS A 78 -10.84 3.40 11.79
C LYS A 78 -12.08 2.65 11.27
N ASN A 79 -12.63 3.06 10.13
CA ASN A 79 -13.92 2.56 9.63
C ASN A 79 -13.80 1.12 9.11
N ARG A 80 -14.47 0.17 9.78
CA ARG A 80 -14.51 -1.25 9.40
C ARG A 80 -15.18 -1.52 8.05
N ASN A 81 -16.16 -0.71 7.66
CA ASN A 81 -16.84 -0.88 6.37
C ASN A 81 -15.94 -0.44 5.21
N LEU A 82 -15.05 0.53 5.47
CA LEU A 82 -14.03 0.97 4.53
C LEU A 82 -12.88 -0.04 4.45
N VAL A 83 -12.41 -0.53 5.60
CA VAL A 83 -11.30 -1.48 5.72
C VAL A 83 -11.75 -2.80 6.37
N PRO A 84 -12.38 -3.70 5.59
CA PRO A 84 -12.70 -5.04 6.06
C PRO A 84 -11.47 -5.78 6.61
N SER A 85 -11.68 -6.68 7.57
CA SER A 85 -10.59 -7.55 8.03
C SER A 85 -10.05 -8.42 6.89
N GLY A 86 -8.75 -8.70 6.92
CA GLY A 86 -8.08 -9.52 5.90
C GLY A 86 -6.67 -9.05 5.59
N TRP A 87 -6.09 -9.67 4.55
CA TRP A 87 -4.77 -9.32 4.03
C TRP A 87 -4.88 -8.29 2.92
N TYR A 88 -3.92 -7.38 2.90
CA TYR A 88 -3.80 -6.30 1.94
C TYR A 88 -2.36 -6.14 1.48
N MET A 89 -2.19 -5.60 0.27
CA MET A 89 -0.94 -5.13 -0.28
C MET A 89 -0.79 -3.63 -0.01
N LEU A 90 0.22 -3.24 0.76
CA LEU A 90 0.61 -1.85 0.95
C LEU A 90 1.57 -1.41 -0.16
N PHE A 91 1.18 -0.39 -0.91
CA PHE A 91 2.04 0.32 -1.86
C PHE A 91 2.28 1.75 -1.41
N VAL A 92 3.48 2.24 -1.69
CA VAL A 92 3.77 3.68 -1.66
C VAL A 92 4.14 4.16 -3.06
N ASP A 93 3.62 5.31 -3.45
CA ASP A 93 3.91 5.94 -4.74
C ASP A 93 4.72 7.21 -4.52
N ASP A 94 5.71 7.44 -5.37
CA ASP A 94 6.44 8.71 -5.42
C ASP A 94 5.62 9.85 -6.06
N ASP A 95 6.23 11.02 -6.18
CA ASP A 95 5.68 12.22 -6.80
C ASP A 95 5.43 12.10 -8.31
N ARG A 96 6.02 11.09 -8.96
CA ARG A 96 5.78 10.77 -10.37
C ARG A 96 4.71 9.70 -10.53
N GLY A 97 4.24 9.07 -9.45
CA GLY A 97 3.24 8.00 -9.48
C GLY A 97 3.85 6.63 -9.78
N THR A 98 5.13 6.42 -9.49
CA THR A 98 5.81 5.13 -9.60
C THR A 98 5.63 4.34 -8.30
N PRO A 99 5.05 3.13 -8.33
CA PRO A 99 4.76 2.37 -7.13
C PRO A 99 5.94 1.50 -6.66
N SER A 100 6.11 1.47 -5.34
CA SER A 100 6.13 0.27 -4.49
C SER A 100 6.31 -1.13 -5.12
N LYS A 101 7.15 -2.01 -4.56
CA LYS A 101 6.73 -3.43 -4.41
C LYS A 101 5.82 -3.46 -3.19
N ALA A 102 4.79 -4.28 -3.22
CA ALA A 102 3.87 -4.41 -2.10
C ALA A 102 4.58 -4.94 -0.85
N GLN A 103 4.17 -4.45 0.31
CA GLN A 103 4.39 -5.12 1.60
C GLN A 103 3.05 -5.62 2.12
N TRP A 104 3.00 -6.85 2.64
CA TRP A 104 1.75 -7.42 3.13
C TRP A 104 1.36 -6.84 4.50
N VAL A 105 0.09 -6.46 4.64
CA VAL A 105 -0.48 -5.99 5.90
C VAL A 105 -1.76 -6.76 6.20
N LYS A 106 -1.86 -7.34 7.40
CA LYS A 106 -3.06 -7.98 7.91
C LYS A 106 -3.83 -7.00 8.79
N VAL A 107 -5.08 -6.72 8.45
CA VAL A 107 -6.00 -5.98 9.30
C VAL A 107 -6.87 -7.00 10.06
N PRO A 108 -6.81 -7.07 11.39
CA PRO A 108 -7.63 -7.97 12.20
C PRO A 108 -9.11 -7.57 12.17
#